data_AF-A0A067GRI9-F1
#
_entry.id   AF-A0A067GRI9-F1
#
_cell.length_a   1.000
_cell.length_b   1.000
_cell.length_c   1.000
_cell.angle_alpha   90.00
_cell.angle_beta   90.00
_cell.angle_gamma   90.00
#
_symmetry.space_group_name_H-M   'P 1'
#
loop_
_entity.id
_entity.type
_entity.pdbx_description
1 polymer ?
#
loop_
_entity_poly.entity_id
_entity_poly.type
_entity_poly.pdbx_seq_one_letter_code
_entity_poly.pdbx_strand_id
1 'polypeptide(L)'
;MAAQIDDHGCATPFNDVARFFNSRLKAAVVQLRKDLPLAAMTYVDIFSVKHSLITQAKKLGFENPLLACCGHGGKYNYDKNRKCGSKVTVNGKEIMVAKSCKVPAVRINWDGVHYTEAANKWVYDQIINGSYSDPPIPMEMACRVMDH
;
A
#
# COMPACT_ATOMS: atom_id res chain seq x y z
N MET A 1 0.60 -23.02 9.26
CA MET A 1 -0.51 -22.24 9.82
C MET A 1 -1.25 -21.60 8.67
N ALA A 2 -2.49 -22.01 8.40
CA ALA A 2 -3.33 -21.22 7.51
C ALA A 2 -3.50 -19.85 8.18
N ALA A 3 -3.12 -18.77 7.49
CA ALA A 3 -3.40 -17.44 8.00
C ALA A 3 -4.91 -17.35 8.25
N GLN A 4 -5.33 -16.87 9.42
CA GLN A 4 -6.72 -16.46 9.59
C GLN A 4 -6.96 -15.35 8.58
N ILE A 5 -7.85 -15.58 7.61
CA ILE A 5 -8.16 -14.66 6.53
C ILE A 5 -9.51 -14.01 6.83
N ASP A 6 -9.60 -12.69 6.72
CA ASP A 6 -10.87 -11.96 6.84
C ASP A 6 -11.74 -12.08 5.56
N ASP A 7 -12.97 -11.56 5.61
CA ASP A 7 -13.92 -11.62 4.49
C ASP A 7 -13.45 -10.87 3.23
N HIS A 8 -12.39 -10.06 3.36
CA HIS A 8 -11.76 -9.33 2.26
C HIS A 8 -10.51 -10.01 1.72
N GLY A 9 -10.15 -11.18 2.25
CA GLY A 9 -9.00 -11.97 1.81
C GLY A 9 -7.66 -11.51 2.39
N CYS A 10 -7.67 -10.61 3.39
CA CYS A 10 -6.48 -10.16 4.09
C CYS A 10 -6.15 -11.08 5.28
N ALA A 11 -4.87 -11.27 5.55
CA ALA A 11 -4.43 -12.10 6.66
C ALA A 11 -4.46 -11.32 7.97
N THR A 12 -5.42 -11.65 8.84
CA THR A 12 -5.69 -10.98 10.12
C THR A 12 -4.45 -10.82 11.00
N PRO A 13 -3.60 -11.84 11.21
CA PRO A 13 -2.42 -11.68 12.06
C PRO A 13 -1.44 -10.62 11.56
N PHE A 14 -1.31 -10.45 10.22
CA PHE A 14 -0.45 -9.42 9.65
C PHE A 14 -1.09 -8.03 9.75
N ASN A 15 -2.42 -7.94 9.63
CA ASN A 15 -3.15 -6.70 9.88
C ASN A 15 -2.95 -6.24 11.33
N ASP A 16 -2.98 -7.15 12.30
CA ASP A 16 -2.77 -6.84 13.72
C ASP A 16 -1.35 -6.35 14.01
N VAL A 17 -0.33 -7.01 13.44
CA VAL A 17 1.06 -6.57 13.55
C VAL A 17 1.24 -5.18 12.93
N ALA A 18 0.66 -4.93 11.76
CA ALA A 18 0.74 -3.63 11.10
C ALA A 18 0.07 -2.53 11.94
N ARG A 19 -1.12 -2.77 12.50
CA ARG A 19 -1.81 -1.84 13.39
C ARG A 19 -1.01 -1.57 14.67
N PHE A 20 -0.43 -2.61 15.28
CA PHE A 20 0.41 -2.46 16.45
C PHE A 20 1.65 -1.60 16.15
N PHE A 21 2.37 -1.90 15.06
CA PHE A 21 3.52 -1.12 14.63
C PHE A 21 3.14 0.35 14.41
N ASN A 22 2.05 0.61 13.67
CA ASN A 22 1.58 1.96 13.39
C ASN A 22 1.18 2.72 14.66
N SER A 23 0.61 2.04 15.67
CA SER A 23 0.31 2.66 16.97
C SER A 23 1.58 3.14 17.69
N ARG A 24 2.66 2.34 17.62
CA ARG A 24 3.95 2.68 18.24
C ARG A 24 4.67 3.77 17.45
N LEU A 25 4.60 3.72 16.12
CA LEU A 25 5.10 4.77 15.24
C LEU A 25 4.42 6.11 15.54
N LYS A 26 3.09 6.13 15.65
CA LYS A 26 2.33 7.34 15.99
C LYS A 26 2.77 7.90 17.36
N ALA A 27 2.90 7.05 18.37
CA ALA A 27 3.37 7.48 19.69
C ALA A 27 4.79 8.07 19.64
N ALA A 28 5.70 7.48 18.86
CA ALA A 28 7.05 8.01 18.65
C ALA A 28 7.03 9.37 17.95
N VAL A 29 6.19 9.54 16.91
CA VAL A 29 6.02 10.84 16.23
C VAL A 29 5.51 11.91 17.20
N VAL A 30 4.52 11.57 18.04
CA VAL A 30 4.01 12.51 19.06
C VAL A 30 5.08 12.90 20.07
N GLN A 31 5.94 11.96 20.49
CA GLN A 31 7.05 12.27 21.39
C GLN A 31 8.10 13.15 20.71
N LEU A 32 8.48 12.84 19.46
CA LEU A 32 9.44 13.62 18.70
C LEU A 32 8.97 15.06 18.45
N ARG A 33 7.66 15.32 18.29
CA ARG A 33 7.14 16.70 18.22
C ARG A 33 7.40 17.50 19.50
N LYS A 34 7.42 16.84 20.67
CA LYS A 34 7.75 17.50 21.95
C LYS A 34 9.25 17.75 22.07
N ASP A 35 10.05 16.77 21.64
CA ASP A 35 11.51 16.82 21.77
C ASP A 35 12.14 17.77 20.74
N LEU A 36 11.49 17.96 19.59
CA LEU A 36 11.97 18.75 18.45
C LEU A 36 10.92 19.78 18.02
N PRO A 37 10.66 20.84 18.82
CA PRO A 37 9.57 21.79 18.57
C PRO A 37 9.75 22.63 17.30
N LEU A 38 10.97 22.70 16.75
CA LEU A 38 11.26 23.39 15.48
C LEU A 38 11.09 22.49 14.25
N ALA A 39 10.84 21.18 14.44
CA ALA A 39 10.61 20.24 13.35
C ALA A 39 9.12 19.97 13.16
N ALA A 40 8.65 20.07 11.92
CA ALA A 40 7.29 19.64 11.58
C ALA A 40 7.27 18.12 11.35
N MET A 41 6.48 17.41 12.15
CA MET A 41 6.32 15.95 12.02
C MET A 41 4.85 15.56 11.90
N THR A 42 4.49 14.98 10.75
CA THR A 42 3.14 14.52 10.46
C THR A 42 3.12 13.00 10.38
N TYR A 43 2.23 12.37 11.13
CA TYR A 43 1.92 10.96 10.97
C TYR A 43 0.77 10.82 9.97
N VAL A 44 0.87 9.90 9.01
CA VAL A 44 -0.18 9.65 8.00
C VAL A 44 -0.67 8.22 8.13
N ASP A 45 -1.97 8.02 8.34
CA ASP A 45 -2.59 6.70 8.49
C ASP A 45 -2.81 5.99 7.15
N ILE A 46 -1.71 5.54 6.55
CA ILE A 46 -1.73 4.77 5.30
C ILE A 46 -2.45 3.42 5.45
N PHE A 47 -2.49 2.85 6.65
CA PHE A 47 -3.16 1.56 6.87
C PHE A 47 -4.66 1.67 6.58
N SER A 48 -5.32 2.67 7.16
CA SER A 48 -6.76 2.89 6.95
C SER A 48 -7.08 3.20 5.49
N VAL A 49 -6.25 4.01 4.82
CA VAL A 49 -6.40 4.32 3.39
C VAL A 49 -6.28 3.07 2.53
N LYS A 50 -5.22 2.27 2.72
CA LYS A 50 -5.01 1.00 2.00
C LYS A 50 -6.15 0.01 2.24
N HIS A 51 -6.56 -0.15 3.49
CA HIS A 51 -7.63 -1.07 3.86
C HIS A 51 -8.94 -0.67 3.18
N SER A 52 -9.27 0.63 3.17
CA SER A 52 -10.42 1.16 2.44
C SER A 52 -10.35 0.88 0.94
N LEU A 53 -9.19 1.11 0.31
CA LEU A 53 -8.97 0.83 -1.11
C LEU A 53 -9.25 -0.65 -1.46
N ILE A 54 -8.75 -1.58 -0.65
CA ILE A 54 -8.91 -3.02 -0.89
C ILE A 54 -10.36 -3.46 -0.66
N THR A 55 -10.96 -3.06 0.45
CA THR A 55 -12.33 -3.49 0.82
C THR A 55 -13.39 -2.86 -0.08
N GLN A 56 -13.13 -1.68 -0.65
CA GLN A 56 -14.05 -0.96 -1.54
C GLN A 56 -13.65 -1.04 -3.03
N ALA A 57 -12.67 -1.85 -3.38
CA ALA A 57 -12.06 -1.91 -4.72
C ALA A 57 -13.09 -1.87 -5.86
N LYS A 58 -14.12 -2.71 -5.80
CA LYS A 58 -15.18 -2.80 -6.82
C LYS A 58 -15.95 -1.49 -6.99
N LYS A 59 -16.25 -0.77 -5.89
CA LYS A 59 -16.95 0.52 -5.94
C LYS A 59 -16.07 1.62 -6.54
N LEU A 60 -14.76 1.49 -6.37
CA LEU A 60 -13.75 2.43 -6.84
C LEU A 60 -13.27 2.13 -8.28
N GLY A 61 -13.84 1.12 -8.95
CA GLY A 61 -13.46 0.74 -10.31
C GLY A 61 -12.25 -0.17 -10.43
N PHE A 62 -11.74 -0.71 -9.31
CA PHE A 62 -10.66 -1.69 -9.32
C PHE A 62 -11.20 -3.12 -9.35
N GLU A 63 -10.51 -3.98 -10.08
CA GLU A 63 -10.79 -5.40 -10.23
C GLU A 63 -9.76 -6.25 -9.48
N ASN A 64 -10.23 -7.37 -8.90
CA ASN A 64 -9.37 -8.39 -8.30
C ASN A 64 -8.30 -7.80 -7.36
N PRO A 65 -8.70 -7.16 -6.25
CA PRO A 65 -7.85 -6.31 -5.43
C PRO A 65 -6.58 -7.01 -4.88
N LEU A 66 -6.62 -8.34 -4.74
CA LEU A 66 -5.54 -9.15 -4.20
C LEU A 66 -4.64 -9.80 -5.26
N LEU A 67 -5.00 -9.73 -6.55
CA LEU A 67 -4.22 -10.34 -7.63
C LEU A 67 -3.17 -9.34 -8.13
N ALA A 68 -1.89 -9.74 -8.10
CA ALA A 68 -0.81 -8.93 -8.66
C ALA A 68 -0.96 -8.80 -10.19
N CYS A 69 -0.80 -7.59 -10.70
CA CYS A 69 -0.84 -7.32 -12.14
C CYS A 69 0.37 -7.94 -12.85
N CYS A 70 1.57 -7.73 -12.32
CA CYS A 70 2.83 -8.24 -12.83
C CYS A 70 3.39 -9.33 -11.92
N GLY A 71 3.26 -10.57 -12.35
CA GLY A 71 3.72 -11.70 -11.54
C GLY A 71 3.45 -13.02 -12.24
N HIS A 72 3.60 -14.10 -11.48
CA HIS A 72 3.53 -15.44 -12.03
C HIS A 72 2.94 -16.43 -11.05
N GLY A 73 1.91 -17.17 -11.48
CA GLY A 73 1.43 -18.38 -10.83
C GLY A 73 0.67 -18.17 -9.51
N GLY A 74 0.05 -19.26 -9.04
CA GLY A 74 -0.70 -19.28 -7.79
C GLY A 74 -1.99 -18.44 -7.80
N LYS A 75 -2.72 -18.47 -6.68
CA LYS A 75 -4.01 -17.77 -6.50
C LYS A 75 -3.90 -16.24 -6.65
N TYR A 76 -2.76 -15.67 -6.27
CA TYR A 76 -2.54 -14.22 -6.21
C TYR A 76 -1.66 -13.68 -7.36
N ASN A 77 -1.35 -14.51 -8.36
CA ASN A 77 -0.38 -14.20 -9.42
C ASN A 77 0.99 -13.74 -8.87
N TYR A 78 1.46 -14.39 -7.80
CA TYR A 78 2.66 -14.01 -7.07
C TYR A 78 3.51 -15.23 -6.72
N ASP A 79 4.80 -15.13 -7.01
CA ASP A 79 5.82 -16.10 -6.62
C ASP A 79 7.06 -15.33 -6.14
N LYS A 80 7.44 -15.55 -4.88
CA LYS A 80 8.60 -14.90 -4.26
C LYS A 80 9.92 -15.15 -5.00
N ASN A 81 10.01 -16.24 -5.75
CA ASN A 81 11.20 -16.62 -6.51
C ASN A 81 11.16 -16.09 -7.96
N ARG A 82 10.01 -15.57 -8.42
CA ARG A 82 9.79 -15.09 -9.79
C ARG A 82 9.11 -13.73 -9.77
N LYS A 83 9.91 -12.71 -9.45
CA LYS A 83 9.48 -11.30 -9.43
C LYS A 83 9.00 -10.84 -10.81
N CYS A 84 8.24 -9.75 -10.85
CA CYS A 84 7.85 -9.07 -12.10
C CYS A 84 9.04 -8.95 -13.07
N GLY A 85 8.82 -9.28 -14.35
CA GLY A 85 9.84 -9.28 -15.39
C GLY A 85 10.74 -10.52 -15.44
N SER A 86 10.61 -11.46 -14.49
CA SER A 86 11.38 -12.71 -14.48
C SER A 86 11.22 -13.48 -15.79
N LYS A 87 12.34 -14.00 -16.28
CA LYS A 87 12.46 -14.82 -17.49
C LYS A 87 12.87 -16.24 -17.13
N VAL A 88 12.55 -17.18 -18.01
CA VAL A 88 13.07 -18.55 -18.01
C VAL A 88 13.56 -18.91 -19.40
N THR A 89 14.58 -19.75 -19.46
CA THR A 89 15.09 -20.27 -20.73
C THR A 89 14.33 -21.53 -21.09
N VAL A 90 13.67 -21.53 -22.25
CA VAL A 90 13.01 -22.70 -22.84
C VAL A 90 13.59 -22.89 -24.23
N ASN A 91 14.22 -24.04 -24.49
CA ASN A 91 14.85 -24.37 -25.77
C ASN A 91 15.84 -23.27 -26.25
N GLY A 92 16.68 -22.76 -25.34
CA GLY A 92 17.65 -21.70 -25.64
C GLY A 92 17.08 -20.29 -25.79
N LYS A 93 15.75 -20.11 -25.69
CA LYS A 93 15.09 -18.80 -25.78
C LYS A 93 14.66 -18.30 -24.42
N GLU A 94 14.96 -17.04 -24.11
CA GLU A 94 14.42 -16.37 -22.93
C GLU A 94 12.93 -16.03 -23.13
N ILE A 95 12.10 -16.48 -22.19
CA ILE A 95 10.66 -16.20 -22.15
C ILE A 95 10.34 -15.52 -20.83
N MET A 96 9.76 -14.33 -20.89
CA MET A 96 9.25 -13.65 -19.70
C MET A 96 8.03 -14.41 -19.16
N VAL A 97 8.10 -14.89 -17.92
CA VAL A 97 7.02 -15.66 -17.27
C VAL A 97 6.21 -14.81 -16.29
N ALA A 98 6.85 -13.83 -15.68
CA ALA A 98 6.19 -12.88 -14.78
C ALA A 98 5.85 -11.59 -15.55
N LYS A 99 4.82 -11.66 -16.39
CA LYS A 99 4.42 -10.55 -17.26
C LYS A 99 3.43 -9.63 -16.53
N SER A 100 3.41 -8.36 -16.94
CA SER A 100 2.35 -7.43 -16.54
C SER A 100 1.00 -7.84 -17.13
N CYS A 101 -0.07 -7.49 -16.43
CA CYS A 101 -1.44 -7.65 -16.88
C CYS A 101 -1.77 -6.65 -17.99
N LYS A 102 -2.83 -6.92 -18.76
CA LYS A 102 -3.19 -6.07 -19.92
C LYS A 102 -3.57 -4.64 -19.55
N VAL A 103 -4.22 -4.44 -18.40
CA VAL A 103 -4.76 -3.15 -17.98
C VAL A 103 -4.35 -2.89 -16.51
N PRO A 104 -3.16 -2.32 -16.26
CA PRO A 104 -2.71 -2.02 -14.90
C PRO A 104 -3.61 -1.01 -14.17
N ALA A 105 -4.30 -0.13 -14.92
CA ALA A 105 -5.16 0.92 -14.35
C ALA A 105 -6.34 0.39 -13.52
N VAL A 106 -6.77 -0.86 -13.74
CA VAL A 106 -7.85 -1.49 -12.95
C VAL A 106 -7.34 -2.39 -11.83
N ARG A 107 -6.03 -2.42 -11.55
CA ARG A 107 -5.45 -3.27 -10.50
C ARG A 107 -4.92 -2.42 -9.35
N ILE A 108 -5.06 -2.93 -8.13
CA ILE A 108 -4.44 -2.30 -6.95
C ILE A 108 -3.00 -2.76 -6.81
N ASN A 109 -2.77 -4.08 -6.85
CA ASN A 109 -1.47 -4.68 -6.61
C ASN A 109 -0.66 -4.79 -7.91
N TRP A 110 0.55 -4.23 -7.93
CA TRP A 110 1.47 -4.34 -9.05
C TRP A 110 2.19 -5.69 -9.05
N ASP A 111 2.94 -6.05 -8.00
CA ASP A 111 3.90 -7.17 -8.05
C ASP A 111 3.86 -8.12 -6.85
N GLY A 112 2.81 -8.02 -6.04
CA GLY A 112 2.66 -8.71 -4.76
C GLY A 112 2.94 -7.82 -3.55
N VAL A 113 3.65 -6.70 -3.74
CA VAL A 113 4.07 -5.79 -2.65
C VAL A 113 3.64 -4.34 -2.92
N HIS A 114 3.91 -3.84 -4.13
CA HIS A 114 3.70 -2.44 -4.51
C HIS A 114 2.33 -2.19 -5.13
N TYR A 115 1.89 -0.94 -5.10
CA TYR A 115 0.68 -0.52 -5.81
C TYR A 115 0.98 -0.24 -7.29
N THR A 116 -0.05 -0.35 -8.12
CA THR A 116 -0.04 0.25 -9.45
C THR A 116 -0.02 1.78 -9.36
N GLU A 117 0.29 2.44 -10.47
CA GLU A 117 0.17 3.89 -10.59
C GLU A 117 -1.23 4.39 -10.22
N ALA A 118 -2.28 3.76 -10.75
CA ALA A 118 -3.67 4.15 -10.48
C ALA A 118 -4.03 4.06 -8.99
N ALA A 119 -3.60 2.98 -8.32
CA ALA A 119 -3.80 2.84 -6.88
C ALA A 119 -2.97 3.82 -6.06
N ASN A 120 -1.71 4.10 -6.45
CA ASN A 120 -0.90 5.14 -5.81
C ASN A 120 -1.55 6.53 -5.94
N LYS A 121 -2.07 6.86 -7.13
CA LYS A 121 -2.78 8.12 -7.36
C LYS A 121 -3.99 8.23 -6.43
N TRP A 122 -4.80 7.17 -6.34
CA TRP A 122 -5.97 7.17 -5.46
C TRP A 122 -5.57 7.35 -3.98
N VAL A 123 -4.53 6.64 -3.51
CA VAL A 123 -4.02 6.78 -2.14
C VAL A 123 -3.54 8.20 -1.87
N TYR A 124 -2.80 8.80 -2.82
CA TYR A 124 -2.34 10.18 -2.74
C TYR A 124 -3.50 11.17 -2.60
N ASP A 125 -4.54 11.02 -3.44
CA ASP A 125 -5.72 11.87 -3.42
C ASP A 125 -6.47 11.81 -2.07
N GLN A 126 -6.36 10.70 -1.32
CA GLN A 126 -6.95 10.59 0.02
C GLN A 126 -6.16 11.33 1.10
N ILE A 127 -4.83 11.38 0.99
CA ILE A 127 -3.96 11.89 2.06
C ILE A 127 -3.57 13.35 1.88
N ILE A 128 -3.65 13.90 0.66
CA ILE A 128 -3.15 15.24 0.32
C ILE A 128 -3.80 16.36 1.15
N ASN A 129 -5.09 16.22 1.47
CA ASN A 129 -5.84 17.23 2.23
C ASN A 129 -5.64 17.12 3.76
N GLY A 130 -4.88 16.13 4.24
CA GLY A 130 -4.60 15.95 5.67
C GLY A 130 -5.67 15.17 6.45
N SER A 131 -6.74 14.66 5.83
CA SER A 131 -7.82 13.93 6.53
C SER A 131 -7.34 12.66 7.24
N TYR A 132 -6.26 12.06 6.74
CA TYR A 132 -5.60 10.90 7.35
C TYR A 132 -4.32 11.27 8.11
N SER A 133 -4.07 12.56 8.30
CA SER A 133 -2.87 13.08 8.94
C SER A 133 -3.13 13.42 10.42
N ASP A 134 -2.09 13.27 11.22
CA ASP A 134 -1.99 13.79 12.58
C ASP A 134 -0.71 14.64 12.64
N PRO A 135 -0.80 15.95 12.91
CA PRO A 135 -2.03 16.75 12.95
C PRO A 135 -2.75 16.77 11.57
N PRO A 136 -4.07 17.07 11.51
CA PRO A 136 -4.85 17.03 10.27
C PRO A 136 -4.60 18.28 9.40
N ILE A 137 -3.35 18.44 8.98
CA ILE A 137 -2.87 19.56 8.17
C ILE A 137 -2.68 19.07 6.73
N PRO A 138 -3.18 19.81 5.72
CA PRO A 138 -2.89 19.52 4.32
C PRO A 138 -1.39 19.45 4.05
N MET A 139 -0.96 18.57 3.16
CA MET A 139 0.48 18.35 2.92
C MET A 139 1.21 19.63 2.48
N GLU A 140 0.53 20.48 1.72
CA GLU A 140 1.04 21.79 1.26
C GLU A 140 1.29 22.78 2.41
N MET A 141 0.68 22.55 3.57
CA MET A 141 0.84 23.36 4.77
C MET A 141 1.71 22.67 5.83
N ALA A 142 2.16 21.43 5.60
CA ALA A 142 2.86 20.62 6.60
C ALA A 142 4.19 21.22 7.08
N CYS A 143 4.86 22.03 6.25
CA CYS A 143 6.13 22.67 6.59
C CYS A 143 5.99 24.13 7.04
N ARG A 144 4.76 24.67 7.08
CA ARG A 144 4.56 26.04 7.57
C ARG A 144 4.62 26.01 9.08
N VAL A 145 5.51 26.84 9.64
CA VAL A 145 5.55 27.10 11.08
C VAL A 145 4.16 27.63 11.45
N MET A 146 3.46 26.95 12.35
CA MET A 146 2.28 27.55 12.97
C MET A 146 2.83 28.65 13.86
N ASP A 147 2.72 29.90 13.40
CA ASP A 147 2.97 31.06 14.26
C ASP A 147 1.99 30.95 15.44
N HIS A 148 2.54 30.71 16.64
CA HIS A 148 1.82 30.74 17.90
C HIS A 148 1.79 32.15 18.47
#